data_AF-A0A0Q3VGX5-F1
#
_entry.id   AF-A0A0Q3VGX5-F1
#
_cell.length_a   1.000
_cell.length_b   1.000
_cell.length_c   1.000
_cell.angle_alpha   90.00
_cell.angle_beta   90.00
_cell.angle_gamma   90.00
#
_symmetry.space_group_name_H-M   'P 1'
#
loop_
_entity.id
_entity.type
_entity.pdbx_description
1 polymer ?
#
loop_
_entity_poly.entity_id
_entity_poly.type
_entity_poly.pdbx_seq_one_letter_code
_entity_poly.pdbx_strand_id
1 'polypeptide(L)'
;MTMDLSQVAAIENEKEKSIIGHLCWYSVGEDNYDRNELRKALLQNGFEESDLPNEIRATNAFRRATKDIETKKVEAKKEGVYKNYIVRNVCTNAQFIQRNIVEETVDSKGQKLSYKENEAILLFNRNNETISKAIVNAGGMAEELAEEACNLFELYKTCHNGQAVRYMANDILKTMSPTPVRPSGGVYFVP
;
A
#
# COMPACT_ATOMS: atom_id res chain seq x y z
N MET A 1 -10.35 -54.11 36.98
CA MET A 1 -11.04 -54.00 35.69
C MET A 1 -10.48 -52.77 35.00
N THR A 2 -9.58 -52.97 34.05
CA THR A 2 -8.87 -51.90 33.32
C THR A 2 -9.77 -51.39 32.20
N MET A 3 -10.12 -50.10 32.22
CA MET A 3 -10.91 -49.47 31.16
C MET A 3 -10.06 -49.36 29.88
N ASP A 4 -10.58 -49.92 28.79
CA ASP A 4 -10.01 -49.79 27.46
C ASP A 4 -10.38 -48.43 26.87
N LEU A 5 -9.39 -47.54 26.76
CA LEU A 5 -9.54 -46.17 26.29
C LEU A 5 -9.73 -46.07 24.76
N SER A 6 -9.58 -47.18 24.02
CA SER A 6 -9.70 -47.19 22.55
C SER A 6 -11.13 -47.03 22.03
N GLN A 7 -12.13 -47.09 22.92
CA GLN A 7 -13.55 -46.98 22.58
C GLN A 7 -14.26 -45.78 23.24
N VAL A 8 -13.52 -44.80 23.74
CA VAL A 8 -14.12 -43.61 24.34
C VAL A 8 -14.22 -42.52 23.27
N ALA A 9 -15.41 -42.37 22.68
CA ALA A 9 -15.75 -41.15 21.96
C ALA A 9 -16.35 -40.16 22.96
N ALA A 10 -15.77 -38.95 23.05
CA ALA A 10 -16.37 -37.86 23.82
C ALA A 10 -17.70 -37.46 23.13
N ILE A 11 -18.83 -37.71 23.79
CA ILE A 11 -20.14 -37.21 23.38
C ILE A 11 -20.50 -36.10 24.36
N GLU A 12 -20.44 -34.85 23.91
CA GLU A 12 -20.83 -33.69 24.70
C GLU A 12 -22.36 -33.60 24.86
N ASN A 13 -22.79 -33.23 26.07
CA ASN A 13 -24.17 -32.91 26.41
C ASN A 13 -24.68 -31.69 25.63
N GLU A 14 -25.87 -31.81 25.03
CA GLU A 14 -26.50 -30.86 24.10
C GLU A 14 -27.00 -29.52 24.70
N LYS A 15 -26.37 -28.94 25.72
CA LYS A 15 -26.86 -27.67 26.32
C LYS A 15 -25.92 -26.48 26.38
N GLU A 16 -24.64 -26.64 26.06
CA GLU A 16 -23.71 -25.54 25.76
C GLU A 16 -22.54 -26.18 25.01
N LYS A 17 -22.45 -25.97 23.70
CA LYS A 17 -21.29 -26.45 22.94
C LYS A 17 -20.06 -25.76 23.51
N SER A 18 -19.16 -26.52 24.14
CA SER A 18 -17.87 -26.00 24.57
C SER A 18 -17.04 -25.77 23.31
N ILE A 19 -17.07 -24.54 22.79
CA ILE A 19 -16.28 -24.19 21.61
C ILE A 19 -14.83 -24.06 22.07
N ILE A 20 -13.96 -24.94 21.56
CA ILE A 20 -12.52 -24.94 21.85
C ILE A 20 -11.76 -23.76 21.22
N GLY A 21 -12.41 -23.04 20.30
CA GLY A 21 -11.87 -21.89 19.57
C GLY A 21 -12.54 -21.68 18.21
N HIS A 22 -12.09 -20.66 17.48
CA HIS A 22 -12.59 -20.25 16.17
C HIS A 22 -11.54 -20.39 15.07
N LEU A 23 -11.98 -20.72 13.86
CA LEU A 23 -11.16 -20.54 12.66
C LEU A 23 -11.38 -19.13 12.12
N CYS A 24 -10.31 -18.34 12.10
CA CYS A 24 -10.28 -17.00 11.55
C CYS A 24 -9.56 -16.99 10.19
N TRP A 25 -10.18 -16.35 9.20
CA TRP A 25 -9.53 -15.96 7.96
C TRP A 25 -9.88 -14.50 7.66
N TYR A 26 -8.99 -13.78 7.00
CA TYR A 26 -9.28 -12.41 6.54
C TYR A 26 -8.63 -12.16 5.18
N SER A 27 -9.20 -11.23 4.42
CA SER A 27 -8.68 -10.80 3.13
C SER A 27 -8.77 -9.29 3.03
N VAL A 28 -7.71 -8.65 2.57
CA VAL A 28 -7.64 -7.20 2.35
C VAL A 28 -7.23 -6.96 0.91
N GLY A 29 -8.09 -6.26 0.16
CA GLY A 29 -7.84 -5.87 -1.22
C GLY A 29 -6.67 -4.88 -1.34
N GLU A 30 -6.12 -4.76 -2.54
CA GLU A 30 -5.22 -3.65 -2.87
C GLU A 30 -6.09 -2.43 -3.22
N ASP A 31 -6.34 -1.59 -2.22
CA ASP A 31 -7.14 -0.38 -2.36
C ASP A 31 -6.64 0.75 -1.42
N ASN A 32 -7.25 1.92 -1.54
CA ASN A 32 -7.04 3.08 -0.68
C ASN A 32 -8.10 3.10 0.42
N TYR A 33 -7.66 2.84 1.64
CA TYR A 33 -8.50 2.80 2.84
C TYR A 33 -8.40 4.14 3.57
N ASP A 34 -9.46 4.93 3.52
CA ASP A 34 -9.54 6.19 4.27
C ASP A 34 -9.36 5.93 5.78
N ARG A 35 -8.45 6.68 6.41
CA ARG A 35 -8.09 6.48 7.81
C ARG A 35 -9.27 6.74 8.76
N ASN A 36 -10.12 7.71 8.47
CA ASN A 36 -11.25 8.04 9.35
C ASN A 36 -12.34 6.97 9.27
N GLU A 37 -12.62 6.45 8.07
CA GLU A 37 -13.53 5.32 7.90
C GLU A 37 -12.98 4.05 8.55
N LEU A 38 -11.68 3.78 8.42
CA LEU A 38 -11.02 2.66 9.08
C LEU A 38 -11.11 2.78 10.62
N ARG A 39 -10.85 3.97 11.15
CA ARG A 39 -10.98 4.30 12.57
C ARG A 39 -12.40 4.05 13.06
N LYS A 40 -13.40 4.57 12.34
CA LYS A 40 -14.81 4.39 12.68
C LYS A 40 -15.19 2.91 12.70
N ALA A 41 -14.78 2.15 11.68
CA ALA A 41 -15.05 0.72 11.61
C ALA A 41 -14.42 -0.05 12.79
N LEU A 42 -13.18 0.25 13.16
CA LEU A 42 -12.51 -0.40 14.30
C LEU A 42 -13.22 -0.11 15.62
N LEU A 43 -13.44 1.16 15.95
CA LEU A 43 -14.07 1.56 17.20
C LEU A 43 -15.50 1.00 17.34
N GLN A 44 -16.25 0.92 16.23
CA GLN A 44 -17.59 0.31 16.21
C GLN A 44 -17.59 -1.19 16.50
N ASN A 45 -16.47 -1.87 16.26
CA ASN A 45 -16.31 -3.31 16.50
C ASN A 45 -15.55 -3.63 17.80
N GLY A 46 -15.37 -2.64 18.68
CA GLY A 46 -14.76 -2.83 20.00
C GLY A 46 -13.23 -2.86 20.03
N PHE A 47 -12.57 -2.45 18.95
CA PHE A 47 -11.12 -2.26 18.91
C PHE A 47 -10.72 -0.88 19.44
N GLU A 48 -9.44 -0.71 19.75
CA GLU A 48 -8.89 0.53 20.29
C GLU A 48 -8.24 1.41 19.22
N GLU A 49 -8.01 2.69 19.52
CA GLU A 49 -7.26 3.59 18.63
C GLU A 49 -5.81 3.10 18.43
N SER A 50 -5.26 2.40 19.43
CA SER A 50 -3.92 1.79 19.40
C SER A 50 -3.78 0.69 18.34
N ASP A 51 -4.90 0.10 17.90
CA ASP A 51 -4.93 -0.92 16.87
C ASP A 51 -4.83 -0.33 15.45
N LEU A 52 -4.98 0.99 15.27
CA LEU A 52 -4.86 1.64 13.97
C LEU A 52 -3.40 1.64 13.47
N PRO A 53 -3.19 1.66 12.14
CA PRO A 53 -1.89 1.97 11.60
C PRO A 53 -1.45 3.37 12.05
N ASN A 54 -0.14 3.55 12.17
CA ASN A 54 0.46 4.86 12.43
C ASN A 54 -0.07 5.94 11.48
N GLU A 55 -0.14 7.18 11.95
CA GLU A 55 -0.55 8.30 11.11
C GLU A 55 0.26 8.40 9.81
N ILE A 56 -0.44 8.78 8.75
CA ILE A 56 0.12 8.93 7.43
C ILE A 56 1.00 10.17 7.41
N ARG A 57 2.31 9.98 7.31
CA ARG A 57 3.24 11.08 7.11
C ARG A 57 3.10 11.61 5.68
N ALA A 58 2.85 12.91 5.50
CA ALA A 58 2.76 13.55 4.18
C ALA A 58 4.01 13.27 3.32
N THR A 59 5.20 13.20 3.93
CA THR A 59 6.44 12.78 3.26
C THR A 59 6.33 11.38 2.61
N ASN A 60 5.70 10.42 3.27
CA ASN A 60 5.52 9.07 2.74
C ASN A 60 4.44 9.05 1.66
N ALA A 61 3.34 9.78 1.84
CA ALA A 61 2.32 9.98 0.82
C ALA A 61 2.93 10.56 -0.47
N PHE A 62 3.75 11.61 -0.37
CA PHE A 62 4.46 12.19 -1.52
C PHE A 62 5.36 11.17 -2.21
N ARG A 63 6.12 10.38 -1.44
CA ARG A 63 7.00 9.35 -2.03
C ARG A 63 6.23 8.23 -2.72
N ARG A 64 5.05 7.86 -2.20
CA ARG A 64 4.16 6.86 -2.80
C ARG A 64 3.53 7.41 -4.08
N ALA A 65 2.88 8.56 -4.01
CA ALA A 65 2.21 9.21 -5.13
C ALA A 65 3.16 9.43 -6.33
N THR A 66 4.36 9.93 -6.06
CA THR A 66 5.36 10.15 -7.11
C THR A 66 6.03 8.87 -7.61
N LYS A 67 5.92 7.74 -6.89
CA LYS A 67 6.43 6.45 -7.37
C LYS A 67 5.40 5.75 -8.27
N ASP A 68 4.13 5.87 -7.93
CA ASP A 68 3.05 5.13 -8.58
C ASP A 68 2.73 5.65 -9.99
N ILE A 69 3.10 6.89 -10.30
CA ILE A 69 3.00 7.46 -11.67
C ILE A 69 4.08 6.97 -12.64
N GLU A 70 5.07 6.18 -12.19
CA GLU A 70 6.10 5.66 -13.10
C GLU A 70 5.48 4.73 -14.14
N THR A 71 5.64 5.09 -15.42
CA THR A 71 5.06 4.35 -16.54
C THR A 71 6.18 3.89 -17.48
N LYS A 72 6.15 2.64 -17.91
CA LYS A 72 7.16 2.05 -18.81
C LYS A 72 6.52 1.57 -20.10
N LYS A 73 7.32 1.51 -21.16
CA LYS A 73 6.94 0.99 -22.48
C LYS A 73 5.76 1.73 -23.14
N VAL A 74 5.68 3.05 -22.97
CA VAL A 74 4.75 3.87 -23.75
C VAL A 74 5.24 3.92 -25.19
N GLU A 75 4.40 3.55 -26.16
CA GLU A 75 4.80 3.57 -27.57
C GLU A 75 5.14 4.99 -28.04
N ALA A 76 6.30 5.14 -28.68
CA ALA A 76 6.66 6.38 -29.34
C ALA A 76 6.05 6.44 -30.75
N LYS A 77 6.14 7.59 -31.41
CA LYS A 77 5.70 7.76 -32.81
C LYS A 77 6.39 6.85 -33.82
N LYS A 78 7.56 6.29 -33.46
CA LYS A 78 8.35 5.40 -34.31
C LYS A 78 8.19 3.97 -33.80
N GLU A 79 7.83 3.06 -34.70
CA GLU A 79 7.71 1.63 -34.39
C GLU A 79 9.02 1.07 -33.80
N GLY A 80 8.87 0.24 -32.76
CA GLY A 80 10.01 -0.34 -32.04
C GLY A 80 10.77 0.63 -31.14
N VAL A 81 10.24 1.84 -30.91
CA VAL A 81 10.77 2.81 -29.95
C VAL A 81 9.74 3.06 -28.85
N TYR A 82 10.20 3.02 -27.60
CA TYR A 82 9.37 3.19 -26.42
C TYR A 82 9.88 4.31 -25.53
N LYS A 83 8.99 4.92 -24.77
CA LYS A 83 9.27 5.90 -23.73
C LYS A 83 8.97 5.31 -22.35
N ASN A 84 9.88 5.54 -21.42
CA ASN A 84 9.70 5.28 -19.99
C ASN A 84 9.68 6.62 -19.26
N TYR A 85 8.67 6.84 -18.43
CA TYR A 85 8.57 7.95 -17.51
C TYR A 85 8.93 7.43 -16.12
N ILE A 86 10.09 7.82 -15.61
CA ILE A 86 10.64 7.33 -14.34
C ILE A 86 10.74 8.51 -13.39
N VAL A 87 10.62 8.28 -12.08
CA VAL A 87 10.80 9.34 -11.09
C VAL A 87 12.13 9.20 -10.38
N ARG A 88 12.89 10.30 -10.33
CA ARG A 88 14.22 10.35 -9.71
C ARG A 88 14.21 11.29 -8.52
N ASN A 89 14.80 10.85 -7.40
CA ASN A 89 15.10 11.72 -6.27
C ASN A 89 16.24 12.67 -6.67
N VAL A 90 16.02 13.97 -6.56
CA VAL A 90 17.05 14.98 -6.85
C VAL A 90 17.62 15.55 -5.55
N CYS A 91 16.74 15.96 -4.65
CA CYS A 91 17.13 16.53 -3.37
C CYS A 91 16.18 16.10 -2.26
N THR A 92 16.71 15.91 -1.06
CA THR A 92 15.92 15.76 0.16
C THR A 92 16.65 16.52 1.26
N ASN A 93 15.99 17.51 1.84
CA ASN A 93 16.52 18.26 2.97
C ASN A 93 15.40 18.48 4.00
N ALA A 94 15.70 19.29 5.03
CA ALA A 94 14.77 19.58 6.12
C ALA A 94 13.57 20.44 5.71
N GLN A 95 13.64 21.16 4.58
CA GLN A 95 12.59 22.06 4.11
C GLN A 95 11.74 21.44 3.00
N PHE A 96 12.36 20.68 2.09
CA PHE A 96 11.68 20.12 0.93
C PHE A 96 12.24 18.79 0.45
N ILE A 97 11.45 18.13 -0.39
CA ILE A 97 11.85 16.95 -1.18
C ILE A 97 11.58 17.28 -2.64
N GLN A 98 12.61 17.15 -3.48
CA GLN A 98 12.47 17.31 -4.92
C GLN A 98 12.62 15.97 -5.61
N ARG A 99 11.65 15.66 -6.48
CA ARG A 99 11.66 14.52 -7.38
C ARG A 99 11.37 15.00 -8.79
N ASN A 100 12.06 14.46 -9.78
CA ASN A 100 11.85 14.84 -11.17
C ASN A 100 11.33 13.65 -11.97
N ILE A 101 10.40 13.92 -12.89
CA ILE A 101 9.97 12.99 -13.92
C ILE A 101 11.00 13.06 -15.05
N VAL A 102 11.62 11.92 -15.34
CA VAL A 102 12.55 11.74 -16.46
C VAL A 102 11.89 10.98 -17.58
N GLU A 103 12.14 11.38 -18.82
CA GLU A 103 11.76 10.64 -20.02
C GLU A 103 12.98 9.90 -20.56
N GLU A 104 12.94 8.58 -20.54
CA GLU A 104 13.93 7.71 -21.16
C GLU A 104 13.34 7.11 -22.43
N THR A 105 13.98 7.33 -23.57
CA THR A 105 13.58 6.67 -24.83
C THR A 105 14.47 5.46 -25.05
N VAL A 106 13.88 4.30 -25.32
CA VAL A 106 14.56 3.02 -25.54
C VAL A 106 14.09 2.35 -26.83
N ASP A 107 14.92 1.47 -27.39
CA ASP A 107 14.51 0.60 -28.50
C ASP A 107 13.75 -0.66 -28.01
N SER A 108 13.35 -1.53 -28.93
CA SER A 108 12.68 -2.80 -28.63
C SER A 108 13.53 -3.80 -27.84
N LYS A 109 14.84 -3.62 -27.79
CA LYS A 109 15.78 -4.41 -26.99
C LYS A 109 16.08 -3.75 -25.63
N GLY A 110 15.48 -2.60 -25.33
CA GLY A 110 15.71 -1.84 -24.11
C GLY A 110 17.00 -1.01 -24.12
N GLN A 111 17.66 -0.86 -25.26
CA GLN A 111 18.84 0.01 -25.39
C GLN A 111 18.41 1.47 -25.33
N LYS A 112 19.05 2.25 -24.45
CA LYS A 112 18.76 3.68 -24.29
C LYS A 112 19.16 4.47 -25.54
N LEU A 113 18.20 5.17 -26.12
CA LEU A 113 18.36 6.06 -27.27
C LEU A 113 18.46 7.52 -26.84
N SER A 114 17.68 7.96 -25.85
CA SER A 114 17.75 9.32 -25.30
C SER A 114 17.31 9.36 -23.84
N TYR A 115 17.68 10.43 -23.15
CA TYR A 115 17.36 10.64 -21.73
C TYR A 115 17.15 12.14 -21.48
N LYS A 116 15.99 12.50 -20.95
CA LYS A 116 15.65 13.86 -20.54
C LYS A 116 15.44 13.90 -19.03
N GLU A 117 16.22 14.72 -18.35
CA GLU A 117 16.39 14.64 -16.90
C GLU A 117 15.30 15.36 -16.09
N ASN A 118 14.56 16.28 -16.72
CA ASN A 118 13.69 17.21 -15.99
C ASN A 118 12.40 17.51 -16.78
N GLU A 119 11.70 16.51 -17.32
CA GLU A 119 10.46 16.82 -18.07
C GLU A 119 9.39 17.44 -17.16
N ALA A 120 9.36 17.04 -15.89
CA ALA A 120 8.63 17.73 -14.83
C ALA A 120 9.40 17.69 -13.50
N ILE A 121 9.26 18.74 -12.69
CA ILE A 121 9.82 18.85 -11.34
C ILE A 121 8.66 18.81 -10.35
N LEU A 122 8.72 17.90 -9.38
CA LEU A 122 7.78 17.75 -8.28
C LEU A 122 8.47 18.13 -6.96
N LEU A 123 7.93 19.14 -6.29
CA LEU A 123 8.49 19.69 -5.06
C LEU A 123 7.49 19.53 -3.91
N PHE A 124 7.87 18.76 -2.90
CA PHE A 124 7.13 18.66 -1.65
C PHE A 124 7.73 19.59 -0.60
N ASN A 125 6.93 20.52 -0.09
CA ASN A 125 7.31 21.43 0.98
C ASN A 125 6.88 20.82 2.33
N ARG A 126 7.84 20.65 3.25
CA ARG A 126 7.61 20.02 4.55
C ARG A 126 6.91 20.93 5.55
N ASN A 127 6.97 22.25 5.37
CA ASN A 127 6.43 23.21 6.33
C ASN A 127 4.90 23.33 6.24
N ASN A 128 4.36 23.22 5.03
CA ASN A 128 2.92 23.33 4.76
C ASN A 128 2.33 22.05 4.17
N GLU A 129 3.14 21.00 4.02
CA GLU A 129 2.76 19.69 3.48
C GLU A 129 2.07 19.76 2.11
N THR A 130 2.52 20.66 1.25
CA THR A 130 2.00 20.80 -0.11
C THR A 130 2.97 20.29 -1.17
N ILE A 131 2.40 19.84 -2.29
CA ILE A 131 3.12 19.51 -3.51
C ILE A 131 2.95 20.65 -4.52
N SER A 132 4.04 21.02 -5.20
CA SER A 132 4.00 21.88 -6.38
C SER A 132 4.70 21.19 -7.55
N LYS A 133 4.33 21.59 -8.77
CA LYS A 133 4.90 21.06 -10.00
C LYS A 133 5.38 22.18 -10.91
N ALA A 134 6.48 21.94 -11.62
CA ALA A 134 6.95 22.78 -12.72
C ALA A 134 7.15 21.92 -13.96
N ILE A 135 6.48 22.27 -15.04
CA ILE A 135 6.51 21.53 -16.31
C ILE A 135 7.53 22.19 -17.22
N VAL A 136 8.47 21.42 -17.76
CA VAL A 136 9.48 21.94 -18.69
C VAL A 136 8.96 21.96 -20.11
N ASN A 137 8.25 20.91 -20.53
CA ASN A 137 7.64 20.80 -21.85
C ASN A 137 6.13 20.55 -21.70
N ALA A 138 5.32 21.57 -21.97
CA ALA A 138 3.86 21.48 -21.88
C ALA A 138 3.26 20.59 -22.99
N GLY A 139 2.09 20.01 -22.71
CA GLY A 139 1.29 19.21 -23.66
C GLY A 139 1.79 17.78 -23.86
N GLY A 140 2.58 17.24 -22.93
CA GLY A 140 3.12 15.88 -22.99
C GLY A 140 2.73 15.02 -21.78
N MET A 141 2.94 13.71 -21.91
CA MET A 141 2.66 12.73 -20.85
C MET A 141 3.28 13.09 -19.48
N ALA A 142 4.43 13.76 -19.45
CA ALA A 142 5.06 14.18 -18.19
C ALA A 142 4.20 15.19 -17.41
N GLU A 143 3.42 16.03 -18.09
CA GLU A 143 2.46 16.95 -17.47
C GLU A 143 1.29 16.18 -16.86
N GLU A 144 0.71 15.24 -17.61
CA GLU A 144 -0.38 14.36 -17.15
C GLU A 144 0.05 13.55 -15.92
N LEU A 145 1.25 12.97 -15.94
CA LEU A 145 1.79 12.23 -14.80
C LEU A 145 2.09 13.14 -13.60
N ALA A 146 2.54 14.38 -13.83
CA ALA A 146 2.73 15.35 -12.76
C ALA A 146 1.40 15.79 -12.13
N GLU A 147 0.34 15.92 -12.92
CA GLU A 147 -1.04 16.12 -12.46
C GLU A 147 -1.54 14.96 -11.61
N GLU A 148 -1.38 13.74 -12.12
CA GLU A 148 -1.75 12.53 -11.41
C GLU A 148 -1.01 12.41 -10.08
N ALA A 149 0.28 12.72 -10.04
CA ALA A 149 1.07 12.71 -8.81
C ALA A 149 0.52 13.68 -7.75
N CYS A 150 0.02 14.85 -8.15
CA CYS A 150 -0.64 15.79 -7.24
C CYS A 150 -1.97 15.23 -6.72
N ASN A 151 -2.78 14.61 -7.58
CA ASN A 151 -4.06 14.01 -7.17
C ASN A 151 -3.86 12.82 -6.22
N LEU A 152 -2.94 11.92 -6.56
CA LEU A 152 -2.58 10.78 -5.72
C LEU A 152 -1.99 11.25 -4.39
N PHE A 153 -1.23 12.34 -4.36
CA PHE A 153 -0.70 12.87 -3.11
C PHE A 153 -1.81 13.27 -2.13
N GLU A 154 -2.84 14.00 -2.58
CA GLU A 154 -3.95 14.39 -1.71
C GLU A 154 -4.75 13.16 -1.24
N LEU A 155 -5.00 12.18 -2.12
CA LEU A 155 -5.62 10.92 -1.73
C LEU A 155 -4.77 10.15 -0.69
N TYR A 156 -3.46 10.07 -0.94
CA TYR A 156 -2.56 9.26 -0.12
C TYR A 156 -2.24 9.88 1.22
N LYS A 157 -2.53 11.16 1.44
CA LYS A 157 -2.47 11.81 2.76
C LYS A 157 -3.55 11.31 3.72
N THR A 158 -4.68 10.85 3.19
CA THR A 158 -5.81 10.40 4.00
C THR A 158 -5.99 8.88 3.97
N CYS A 159 -5.40 8.19 2.97
CA CYS A 159 -5.60 6.76 2.77
C CYS A 159 -4.35 5.89 3.03
N HIS A 160 -4.56 4.82 3.80
CA HIS A 160 -3.64 3.69 3.88
C HIS A 160 -3.80 2.78 2.66
N ASN A 161 -2.73 2.08 2.29
CA ASN A 161 -2.82 1.03 1.26
C ASN A 161 -3.23 -0.31 1.89
N GLY A 162 -3.61 -1.27 1.06
CA GLY A 162 -3.98 -2.62 1.50
C GLY A 162 -2.92 -3.28 2.39
N GLN A 163 -1.64 -3.07 2.10
CA GLN A 163 -0.56 -3.63 2.92
C GLN A 163 -0.57 -3.12 4.38
N ALA A 164 -0.78 -1.82 4.60
CA ALA A 164 -0.87 -1.26 5.94
C ALA A 164 -2.08 -1.84 6.71
N VAL A 165 -3.23 -1.99 6.04
CA VAL A 165 -4.44 -2.59 6.64
C VAL A 165 -4.24 -4.09 6.91
N ARG A 166 -3.51 -4.83 6.08
CA ARG A 166 -3.13 -6.23 6.38
C ARG A 166 -2.25 -6.35 7.61
N TYR A 167 -1.28 -5.46 7.77
CA TYR A 167 -0.42 -5.47 8.94
C TYR A 167 -1.23 -5.18 10.21
N MET A 168 -2.09 -4.17 10.16
CA MET A 168 -3.05 -3.85 11.23
C MET A 168 -3.89 -5.06 11.62
N ALA A 169 -4.58 -5.69 10.65
CA ALA A 169 -5.40 -6.87 10.92
C ALA A 169 -4.59 -8.05 11.48
N ASN A 170 -3.36 -8.24 11.00
CA ASN A 170 -2.47 -9.29 11.50
C ASN A 170 -1.99 -9.02 12.93
N ASP A 171 -1.70 -7.76 13.27
CA ASP A 171 -1.22 -7.39 14.60
C ASP A 171 -2.35 -7.51 15.64
N ILE A 172 -3.57 -7.11 15.29
CA ILE A 172 -4.78 -7.42 16.08
C ILE A 172 -4.91 -8.94 16.27
N LEU A 173 -4.83 -9.71 15.17
CA LEU A 173 -4.96 -11.16 15.21
C LEU A 173 -3.96 -11.82 16.16
N LYS A 174 -2.71 -11.35 16.19
CA LYS A 174 -1.65 -11.88 17.07
C LYS A 174 -1.95 -11.69 18.55
N THR A 175 -2.74 -10.68 18.94
CA THR A 175 -3.13 -10.48 20.34
C THR A 175 -4.01 -11.63 20.86
N MET A 176 -4.65 -12.37 19.96
CA MET A 176 -5.54 -13.49 20.27
C MET A 176 -4.84 -14.86 20.27
N SER A 177 -3.50 -14.90 20.36
CA SER A 177 -2.70 -16.14 20.36
C SER A 177 -3.02 -17.12 19.21
N PRO A 178 -3.02 -16.63 17.95
CA PRO A 178 -3.47 -17.40 16.80
C PRO A 178 -2.46 -18.51 16.46
N THR A 179 -2.96 -19.71 16.15
CA THR A 179 -2.16 -20.80 15.61
C THR A 179 -2.43 -20.95 14.10
N PRO A 180 -1.42 -20.76 13.22
CA PRO A 180 -1.62 -20.95 11.78
C PRO A 180 -1.94 -22.43 11.49
N VAL A 181 -3.03 -22.68 10.76
CA VAL A 181 -3.46 -24.05 10.41
C VAL A 181 -3.03 -24.49 9.02
N ARG A 182 -2.49 -23.56 8.21
CA ARG A 182 -1.88 -23.84 6.90
C ARG A 182 -0.42 -23.38 6.88
N PRO A 183 0.50 -24.14 6.23
CA PRO A 183 1.90 -23.71 6.07
C PRO A 183 2.05 -22.38 5.33
N SER A 184 1.13 -22.09 4.40
CA SER A 184 1.10 -20.83 3.64
C SER A 184 0.54 -19.63 4.42
N GLY A 185 0.05 -19.84 5.65
CA GLY A 185 -0.72 -18.83 6.39
C GLY A 185 -2.14 -18.63 5.85
N GLY A 186 -2.79 -17.55 6.31
CA GLY A 186 -4.11 -17.10 5.82
C GLY A 186 -5.33 -17.73 6.49
N VAL A 187 -5.16 -18.82 7.22
CA VAL A 187 -6.18 -19.38 8.12
C VAL A 187 -5.55 -19.66 9.47
N TYR A 188 -6.22 -19.24 10.53
CA TYR A 188 -5.72 -19.26 11.90
C TYR A 188 -6.76 -19.88 12.83
N PHE A 189 -6.32 -20.70 13.76
CA PHE A 189 -7.11 -21.13 14.90
C PHE A 189 -6.86 -20.15 16.05
N VAL A 190 -7.93 -19.56 16.58
CA VAL A 190 -7.92 -18.66 17.73
C VAL A 190 -8.63 -19.40 18.88
N PRO A 191 -7.93 -19.74 19.97
CA PRO A 191 -8.52 -20.47 21.10
C PRO A 191 -9.59 -19.67 21.84
#